data_AF-A0AAW1R6D9-F1
#
_entry.id   AF-A0AAW1R6D9-F1
#
_cell.length_a   1.000
_cell.length_b   1.000
_cell.length_c   1.000
_cell.angle_alpha   90.00
_cell.angle_beta   90.00
_cell.angle_gamma   90.00
#
_symmetry.space_group_name_H-M   'P 1'
#
loop_
_entity.id
_entity.type
_entity.pdbx_description
1 polymer ?
#
loop_
_entity_poly.entity_id
_entity_poly.type
_entity_poly.pdbx_seq_one_letter_code
_entity_poly.pdbx_strand_id
1 'polypeptide(L)'
;MSGGGPVPVRPQAQSPVVLEPPTERDGSVAVRTRLDITKIATEPALRKQRDLLLLAWEKLQYGNPDAGDPKTFFQIGGIHGWPYVPYNKDGSLDGPQMGYCWHGAQLFPTWHRPYVALFEQELRRWATSIAAEYTGPDAADYVKAAEDLRLPYWNWLENNSQVPTIITDSQVTVNAPTGQRTINPNPLSTFVFPTPPLGAGYTQLPNTPNANDPPPATPRSSTARQPLSGGIPTMNSDLAADFRTQTSNWRLMLLYRYQPNQYSFFADHSPPSPAPIRNPVFDTSLEGLHDLVHVNVGGIKGHMSYPQVAGMDPIFWFHHCQVDRLLSQWQASHPLCFVQNVRETPDGGTFLTGGAPVRTSATYP
;
A
#
# COMPACT_ATOMS: atom_id res chain seq x y z
N MET A 1 26.94 46.82 10.75
CA MET A 1 25.52 46.45 10.59
C MET A 1 25.46 45.25 9.65
N SER A 2 25.41 44.05 10.20
CA SER A 2 25.18 42.81 9.43
C SER A 2 23.73 42.39 9.70
N GLY A 3 22.87 42.54 8.69
CA GLY A 3 21.46 42.19 8.78
C GLY A 3 21.28 40.70 9.05
N GLY A 4 20.77 40.37 10.23
CA GLY A 4 20.24 39.05 10.53
C GLY A 4 18.98 38.84 9.70
N GLY A 5 19.10 38.08 8.61
CA GLY A 5 17.94 37.56 7.91
C GLY A 5 17.09 36.70 8.85
N PRO A 6 15.77 36.65 8.67
CA PRO A 6 14.89 35.86 9.53
C PRO A 6 15.31 34.39 9.49
N VAL A 7 15.64 33.86 10.67
CA VAL A 7 15.80 32.41 10.88
C VAL A 7 14.49 31.75 10.47
N PRO A 8 14.50 30.72 9.59
CA PRO A 8 13.29 29.99 9.26
C PRO A 8 12.70 29.44 10.56
N VAL A 9 11.48 29.86 10.87
CA VAL A 9 10.72 29.30 11.99
C VAL A 9 10.57 27.80 11.69
N ARG A 10 11.19 26.96 12.53
CA ARG A 10 10.97 25.50 12.50
C ARG A 10 9.46 25.27 12.55
N PRO A 11 8.86 24.52 11.61
CA PRO A 11 7.46 24.14 11.72
C PRO A 11 7.18 23.59 13.13
N GLN A 12 6.07 24.03 13.74
CA GLN A 12 5.64 23.51 15.04
C GLN A 12 5.73 21.99 15.05
N ALA A 13 6.34 21.43 16.08
CA ALA A 13 6.70 20.02 16.15
C ALA A 13 5.44 19.13 16.06
N GLN A 14 5.14 18.60 14.87
CA GLN A 14 4.17 17.53 14.71
C GLN A 14 4.65 16.32 15.53
N SER A 15 3.76 15.74 16.34
CA SER A 15 4.05 14.51 17.09
C SER A 15 4.30 13.36 16.12
N PRO A 16 5.20 12.42 16.46
CA PRO A 16 5.51 11.32 15.57
C PRO A 16 4.27 10.47 15.29
N VAL A 17 4.16 9.93 14.09
CA VAL A 17 3.15 8.91 13.76
C VAL A 17 3.56 7.62 14.46
N VAL A 18 2.68 7.11 15.31
CA VAL A 18 2.88 5.87 16.07
C VAL A 18 1.77 4.90 15.69
N LEU A 19 2.13 3.63 15.45
CA LEU A 19 1.16 2.56 15.30
C LEU A 19 0.54 2.25 16.65
N GLU A 20 -0.76 2.45 16.76
CA GLU A 20 -1.53 2.14 17.94
C GLU A 20 -2.16 0.75 17.81
N PRO A 21 -2.28 -0.01 18.91
CA PRO A 21 -3.09 -1.22 18.90
C PRO A 21 -4.53 -0.88 18.51
N PRO A 22 -5.26 -1.78 17.83
CA PRO A 22 -6.65 -1.53 17.44
C PRO A 22 -7.55 -1.52 18.68
N THR A 23 -7.68 -0.35 19.33
CA THR A 23 -8.56 -0.12 20.47
C THR A 23 -9.94 0.34 20.00
N GLU A 24 -10.99 -0.20 20.63
CA GLU A 24 -12.37 0.25 20.47
C GLU A 24 -12.64 1.50 21.32
N ARG A 25 -13.82 2.11 21.16
CA ARG A 25 -14.21 3.34 21.92
C ARG A 25 -14.20 3.15 23.43
N ASP A 26 -14.37 1.93 23.92
CA ASP A 26 -14.32 1.58 25.34
C ASP A 26 -12.91 1.24 25.85
N GLY A 27 -11.89 1.37 24.99
CA GLY A 27 -10.50 1.03 25.31
C GLY A 27 -10.19 -0.47 25.23
N SER A 28 -11.15 -1.31 24.87
CA SER A 28 -10.91 -2.74 24.67
C SER A 28 -10.15 -2.99 23.36
N VAL A 29 -9.33 -4.04 23.34
CA VAL A 29 -8.72 -4.53 22.09
C VAL A 29 -9.70 -5.53 21.48
N ALA A 30 -10.39 -5.12 20.42
CA ALA A 30 -11.23 -6.04 19.65
C ALA A 30 -10.57 -6.39 18.32
N VAL A 31 -10.33 -7.68 18.13
CA VAL A 31 -9.80 -8.22 16.88
C VAL A 31 -10.94 -8.28 15.87
N ARG A 32 -10.87 -7.45 14.82
CA ARG A 32 -11.80 -7.48 13.67
C ARG A 32 -11.07 -8.01 12.44
N THR A 33 -11.81 -8.66 11.57
CA THR A 33 -11.26 -9.31 10.37
C THR A 33 -11.18 -8.34 9.21
N ARG A 34 -10.06 -8.33 8.49
CA ARG A 34 -9.96 -7.73 7.15
C ARG A 34 -10.78 -8.55 6.18
N LEU A 35 -11.80 -7.95 5.57
CA LEU A 35 -12.71 -8.64 4.64
C LEU A 35 -12.19 -8.60 3.20
N ASP A 36 -12.72 -9.47 2.35
CA ASP A 36 -12.50 -9.38 0.90
C ASP A 36 -13.22 -8.14 0.34
N ILE A 37 -12.51 -7.31 -0.41
CA ILE A 37 -13.09 -6.11 -1.04
C ILE A 37 -14.28 -6.44 -1.96
N THR A 38 -14.29 -7.63 -2.57
CA THR A 38 -15.40 -8.09 -3.41
C THR A 38 -16.67 -8.23 -2.59
N LYS A 39 -16.56 -8.77 -1.37
CA LYS A 39 -17.71 -8.88 -0.45
C LYS A 39 -18.21 -7.51 -0.03
N ILE A 40 -17.31 -6.60 0.35
CA ILE A 40 -17.67 -5.22 0.67
C ILE A 40 -18.38 -4.54 -0.52
N ALA A 41 -17.94 -4.83 -1.75
CA ALA A 41 -18.56 -4.28 -2.95
C ALA A 41 -19.98 -4.82 -3.20
N THR A 42 -20.21 -6.12 -3.02
CA THR A 42 -21.44 -6.79 -3.50
C THR A 42 -22.47 -7.08 -2.42
N GLU A 43 -22.07 -7.30 -1.16
CA GLU A 43 -22.99 -7.74 -0.11
C GLU A 43 -23.81 -6.55 0.45
N PRO A 44 -25.16 -6.60 0.41
CA PRO A 44 -26.00 -5.50 0.91
C PRO A 44 -25.77 -5.17 2.38
N ALA A 45 -25.44 -6.19 3.20
CA ALA A 45 -25.16 -6.02 4.62
C ALA A 45 -23.92 -5.16 4.89
N LEU A 46 -22.95 -5.14 3.96
CA LEU A 46 -21.70 -4.39 4.08
C LEU A 46 -21.77 -3.00 3.44
N ARG A 47 -22.96 -2.57 2.99
CA ARG A 47 -23.15 -1.26 2.32
C ARG A 47 -22.62 -0.08 3.13
N LYS A 48 -22.89 -0.03 4.43
CA LYS A 48 -22.43 1.06 5.31
C LYS A 48 -20.89 1.08 5.43
N GLN A 49 -20.26 -0.10 5.50
CA GLN A 49 -18.79 -0.22 5.45
C GLN A 49 -18.23 0.20 4.09
N ARG A 50 -18.92 -0.13 2.99
CA ARG A 50 -18.56 0.30 1.63
C ARG A 50 -18.62 1.82 1.47
N ASP A 51 -19.69 2.46 1.94
CA ASP A 51 -19.84 3.91 1.93
C ASP A 51 -18.69 4.58 2.71
N LEU A 52 -18.42 4.10 3.93
CA LEU A 52 -17.33 4.61 4.78
C LEU A 52 -15.95 4.36 4.18
N LEU A 53 -15.71 3.20 3.55
CA LEU A 53 -14.45 2.92 2.86
C LEU A 53 -14.17 3.96 1.79
N LEU A 54 -15.13 4.24 0.91
CA LEU A 54 -14.99 5.18 -0.19
C LEU A 54 -14.84 6.63 0.31
N LEU A 55 -15.64 7.04 1.29
CA LEU A 55 -15.58 8.37 1.89
C LEU A 55 -14.27 8.60 2.66
N ALA A 56 -13.83 7.61 3.44
CA ALA A 56 -12.58 7.69 4.19
C ALA A 56 -11.37 7.70 3.26
N TRP A 57 -11.40 6.96 2.16
CA TRP A 57 -10.31 6.96 1.16
C TRP A 57 -10.19 8.31 0.46
N GLU A 58 -11.32 8.92 0.07
CA GLU A 58 -11.34 10.28 -0.48
C GLU A 58 -10.74 11.29 0.52
N LYS A 59 -11.11 11.21 1.80
CA LYS A 59 -10.55 12.08 2.84
C LYS A 59 -9.07 11.79 3.15
N LEU A 60 -8.63 10.54 3.05
CA LEU A 60 -7.21 10.19 3.23
C LEU A 60 -6.35 10.79 2.11
N GLN A 61 -6.87 10.83 0.88
CA GLN A 61 -6.19 11.42 -0.27
C GLN A 61 -6.24 12.95 -0.28
N TYR A 62 -7.39 13.55 0.04
CA TYR A 62 -7.66 14.96 -0.25
C TYR A 62 -8.23 15.77 0.93
N GLY A 63 -8.46 15.13 2.08
CA GLY A 63 -9.07 15.76 3.25
C GLY A 63 -8.13 16.59 4.11
N ASN A 64 -6.81 16.45 3.93
CA ASN A 64 -5.80 17.23 4.65
C ASN A 64 -5.17 18.28 3.73
N PRO A 65 -5.31 19.59 4.03
CA PRO A 65 -4.70 20.65 3.23
C PRO A 65 -3.18 20.74 3.40
N ASP A 66 -2.62 20.19 4.48
CA ASP A 66 -1.16 20.10 4.67
C ASP A 66 -0.63 18.85 3.96
N ALA A 67 -0.18 19.01 2.71
CA ALA A 67 0.42 17.93 1.93
C ALA A 67 1.73 17.38 2.56
N GLY A 68 2.35 18.13 3.48
CA GLY A 68 3.52 17.70 4.23
C GLY A 68 3.21 16.84 5.45
N ASP A 69 1.94 16.74 5.87
CA ASP A 69 1.57 15.93 7.02
C ASP A 69 1.87 14.44 6.73
N PRO A 70 2.68 13.77 7.59
CA PRO A 70 3.08 12.37 7.40
C PRO A 70 1.89 11.39 7.35
N LYS A 71 0.69 11.81 7.74
CA LYS A 71 -0.53 10.99 7.72
C LYS A 71 -1.33 11.10 6.42
N THR A 72 -0.90 11.93 5.47
CA THR A 72 -1.55 12.00 4.15
C THR A 72 -1.27 10.74 3.33
N PHE A 73 -2.21 10.38 2.44
CA PHE A 73 -2.03 9.27 1.50
C PHE A 73 -0.68 9.34 0.76
N PHE A 74 -0.31 10.55 0.33
CA PHE A 74 0.92 10.80 -0.40
C PHE A 74 2.18 10.55 0.43
N GLN A 75 2.26 11.08 1.65
CA GLN A 75 3.42 10.88 2.51
C GLN A 75 3.56 9.41 2.93
N ILE A 76 2.44 8.75 3.23
CA ILE A 76 2.42 7.32 3.54
C ILE A 76 2.88 6.51 2.31
N GLY A 77 2.29 6.74 1.13
CA GLY A 77 2.68 6.08 -0.12
C GLY A 77 4.17 6.28 -0.48
N GLY A 78 4.72 7.45 -0.14
CA GLY A 78 6.13 7.80 -0.33
C GLY A 78 7.11 7.02 0.55
N ILE A 79 6.68 6.42 1.66
CA ILE A 79 7.55 5.54 2.48
C ILE A 79 8.08 4.38 1.64
N HIS A 80 7.25 3.84 0.75
CA HIS A 80 7.65 2.71 -0.09
C HIS A 80 8.81 3.06 -1.02
N GLY A 81 8.95 4.31 -1.43
CA GLY A 81 9.85 4.66 -2.52
C GLY A 81 10.02 6.15 -2.68
N TRP A 82 9.76 6.59 -3.89
CA TRP A 82 9.93 7.96 -4.31
C TRP A 82 8.83 8.83 -3.63
N PRO A 83 9.17 10.00 -3.07
CA PRO A 83 10.30 10.88 -3.42
C PRO A 83 11.62 10.67 -2.66
N TYR A 84 11.79 9.57 -1.90
CA TYR A 84 13.00 9.31 -1.10
C TYR A 84 13.30 10.40 -0.07
N VAL A 85 12.27 10.85 0.63
CA VAL A 85 12.38 11.84 1.69
C VAL A 85 12.28 11.18 3.07
N PRO A 86 12.91 11.77 4.10
CA PRO A 86 12.71 11.38 5.48
C PRO A 86 11.22 11.33 5.83
N TYR A 87 10.78 10.23 6.44
CA TYR A 87 9.42 10.09 6.96
C TYR A 87 9.46 10.16 8.48
N ASN A 88 8.49 10.83 9.09
CA ASN A 88 8.38 10.93 10.55
C ASN A 88 9.63 11.43 11.27
N LYS A 89 10.43 12.30 10.62
CA LYS A 89 11.72 12.84 11.08
C LYS A 89 12.87 11.82 11.17
N ASP A 90 12.67 10.61 10.64
CA ASP A 90 13.70 9.57 10.57
C ASP A 90 14.25 9.45 9.15
N GLY A 91 15.53 9.06 9.05
CA GLY A 91 16.26 8.86 7.80
C GLY A 91 17.20 10.03 7.40
N SER A 92 18.09 9.80 6.43
CA SER A 92 19.08 10.78 5.95
C SER A 92 19.01 10.93 4.44
N LEU A 93 19.12 12.16 3.96
CA LEU A 93 19.27 12.48 2.53
C LEU A 93 20.66 12.13 1.98
N ASP A 94 21.61 11.77 2.85
CA ASP A 94 22.99 11.41 2.48
C ASP A 94 23.13 9.93 2.05
N GLY A 95 22.04 9.16 2.06
CA GLY A 95 22.00 7.75 1.67
C GLY A 95 21.65 7.53 0.19
N PRO A 96 21.64 6.26 -0.27
CA PRO A 96 21.15 5.91 -1.60
C PRO A 96 19.72 6.43 -1.82
N GLN A 97 19.41 6.93 -3.02
CA GLN A 97 18.06 7.36 -3.42
C GLN A 97 17.16 6.13 -3.64
N MET A 98 16.79 5.48 -2.53
CA MET A 98 15.96 4.29 -2.46
C MET A 98 14.88 4.48 -1.38
N GLY A 99 13.76 3.76 -1.51
CA GLY A 99 12.69 3.78 -0.51
C GLY A 99 13.07 3.08 0.80
N TYR A 100 12.14 3.05 1.75
CA TYR A 100 12.27 2.25 2.97
C TYR A 100 11.92 0.77 2.74
N CYS A 101 11.28 0.44 1.61
CA CYS A 101 10.75 -0.90 1.34
C CYS A 101 11.85 -1.97 1.24
N TRP A 102 11.58 -3.15 1.81
CA TRP A 102 12.45 -4.31 1.67
C TRP A 102 11.92 -5.22 0.57
N HIS A 103 12.75 -5.48 -0.43
CA HIS A 103 12.50 -6.42 -1.52
C HIS A 103 13.75 -7.28 -1.76
N GLY A 104 13.58 -8.52 -2.21
CA GLY A 104 14.67 -9.47 -2.41
C GLY A 104 15.28 -9.94 -1.10
N ALA A 105 14.46 -10.03 -0.06
CA ALA A 105 14.86 -10.29 1.32
C ALA A 105 13.73 -10.95 2.14
N GLN A 106 14.06 -11.78 3.13
CA GLN A 106 13.09 -12.36 4.07
C GLN A 106 12.27 -11.31 4.82
N LEU A 107 12.82 -10.11 4.98
CA LEU A 107 12.09 -9.03 5.63
C LEU A 107 10.93 -8.48 4.79
N PHE A 108 10.82 -8.83 3.49
CA PHE A 108 9.76 -8.36 2.60
C PHE A 108 8.36 -8.45 3.24
N PRO A 109 7.85 -9.61 3.68
CA PRO A 109 6.49 -9.68 4.23
C PRO A 109 6.38 -8.95 5.58
N THR A 110 7.41 -9.01 6.42
CA THR A 110 7.41 -8.41 7.75
C THR A 110 7.58 -6.89 7.75
N TRP A 111 8.15 -6.31 6.69
CA TRP A 111 8.23 -4.87 6.48
C TRP A 111 6.89 -4.32 5.97
N HIS A 112 6.26 -5.02 5.03
CA HIS A 112 4.97 -4.61 4.48
C HIS A 112 3.81 -4.72 5.49
N ARG A 113 3.87 -5.66 6.46
CA ARG A 113 2.84 -5.79 7.51
C ARG A 113 2.58 -4.50 8.31
N PRO A 114 3.57 -3.88 8.99
CA PRO A 114 3.36 -2.62 9.70
C PRO A 114 3.05 -1.46 8.75
N TYR A 115 3.52 -1.51 7.49
CA TYR A 115 3.20 -0.50 6.49
C TYR A 115 1.69 -0.51 6.11
N VAL A 116 1.13 -1.69 5.89
CA VAL A 116 -0.32 -1.89 5.69
C VAL A 116 -1.11 -1.50 6.94
N ALA A 117 -0.61 -1.82 8.14
CA ALA A 117 -1.25 -1.43 9.40
C ALA A 117 -1.30 0.11 9.58
N LEU A 118 -0.25 0.83 9.18
CA LEU A 118 -0.20 2.29 9.22
C LEU A 118 -1.29 2.91 8.33
N PHE A 119 -1.40 2.41 7.11
CA PHE A 119 -2.44 2.89 6.20
C PHE A 119 -3.84 2.60 6.73
N GLU A 120 -4.07 1.40 7.25
CA GLU A 120 -5.33 0.99 7.88
C GLU A 120 -5.71 1.90 9.06
N GLN A 121 -4.73 2.28 9.90
CA GLN A 121 -4.97 3.18 11.04
C GLN A 121 -5.52 4.54 10.57
N GLU A 122 -4.88 5.16 9.58
CA GLU A 122 -5.31 6.47 9.08
C GLU A 122 -6.62 6.40 8.29
N LEU A 123 -6.87 5.32 7.56
CA LEU A 123 -8.17 5.05 6.94
C LEU A 123 -9.28 4.95 8.00
N ARG A 124 -9.06 4.18 9.07
CA ARG A 124 -10.04 4.02 10.15
C ARG A 124 -10.29 5.31 10.92
N ARG A 125 -9.27 6.15 11.10
CA ARG A 125 -9.41 7.47 11.71
C ARG A 125 -10.42 8.32 10.93
N TRP A 126 -10.28 8.38 9.60
CA TRP A 126 -11.23 9.09 8.75
C TRP A 126 -12.62 8.45 8.76
N ALA A 127 -12.72 7.13 8.65
CA ALA A 127 -14.00 6.43 8.72
C ALA A 127 -14.75 6.69 10.03
N THR A 128 -14.05 6.68 11.17
CA THR A 128 -14.62 6.97 12.48
C THR A 128 -15.11 8.41 12.60
N SER A 129 -14.34 9.37 12.07
CA SER A 129 -14.73 10.77 12.02
C SER A 129 -16.02 10.97 11.21
N ILE A 130 -16.07 10.38 10.01
CA ILE A 130 -17.22 10.52 9.09
C ILE A 130 -18.45 9.81 9.67
N ALA A 131 -18.28 8.65 10.29
CA ALA A 131 -19.38 7.93 10.93
C ALA A 131 -20.06 8.75 12.05
N ALA A 132 -19.30 9.59 12.76
CA ALA A 132 -19.85 10.47 13.79
C ALA A 132 -20.70 11.63 13.24
N GLU A 133 -20.63 11.91 11.94
CA GLU A 133 -21.42 12.95 11.28
C GLU A 133 -22.82 12.47 10.86
N TYR A 134 -23.05 11.15 10.78
CA TYR A 134 -24.37 10.62 10.41
C TYR A 134 -25.39 10.90 11.50
N THR A 135 -26.60 11.28 11.08
CA THR A 135 -27.74 11.53 11.97
C THR A 135 -28.94 10.69 11.53
N GLY A 136 -29.94 10.56 12.41
CA GLY A 136 -31.15 9.78 12.12
C GLY A 136 -31.01 8.28 12.39
N PRO A 137 -31.93 7.45 11.84
CA PRO A 137 -32.04 6.04 12.19
C PRO A 137 -30.80 5.19 11.89
N ASP A 138 -30.02 5.56 10.87
CA ASP A 138 -28.85 4.81 10.43
C ASP A 138 -27.56 5.17 11.18
N ALA A 139 -27.57 6.20 12.05
CA ALA A 139 -26.35 6.73 12.67
C ALA A 139 -25.59 5.69 13.49
N ALA A 140 -26.30 4.92 14.32
CA ALA A 140 -25.69 3.87 15.14
C ALA A 140 -25.04 2.77 14.30
N ASP A 141 -25.65 2.42 13.16
CA ASP A 141 -25.14 1.39 12.26
C ASP A 141 -23.88 1.87 11.51
N TYR A 142 -23.79 3.16 11.18
CA TYR A 142 -22.58 3.74 10.59
C TYR A 142 -21.42 3.78 11.60
N VAL A 143 -21.70 4.10 12.88
CA VAL A 143 -20.69 3.97 13.94
C VAL A 143 -20.22 2.53 14.04
N LYS A 144 -21.14 1.56 14.04
CA LYS A 144 -20.78 0.15 14.10
C LYS A 144 -19.96 -0.30 12.89
N ALA A 145 -20.36 0.14 11.70
CA ALA A 145 -19.64 -0.13 10.46
C ALA A 145 -18.20 0.43 10.50
N ALA A 146 -17.97 1.60 11.10
CA ALA A 146 -16.63 2.17 11.26
C ALA A 146 -15.76 1.38 12.25
N GLU A 147 -16.34 0.90 13.36
CA GLU A 147 -15.66 0.03 14.33
C GLU A 147 -15.19 -1.28 13.68
N ASP A 148 -16.06 -1.87 12.85
CA ASP A 148 -15.80 -3.13 12.16
C ASP A 148 -14.92 -2.97 10.90
N LEU A 149 -14.81 -1.75 10.34
CA LEU A 149 -14.02 -1.49 9.13
C LEU A 149 -12.53 -1.75 9.37
N ARG A 150 -11.97 -2.55 8.49
CA ARG A 150 -10.54 -2.86 8.35
C ARG A 150 -10.20 -2.72 6.87
N LEU A 151 -8.93 -2.46 6.54
CA LEU A 151 -8.47 -2.37 5.16
C LEU A 151 -8.73 -3.71 4.46
N PRO A 152 -9.62 -3.78 3.47
CA PRO A 152 -9.94 -5.06 2.87
C PRO A 152 -8.80 -5.57 2.00
N TYR A 153 -8.74 -6.88 1.81
CA TYR A 153 -7.79 -7.52 0.91
C TYR A 153 -8.44 -7.77 -0.46
N TRP A 154 -7.65 -7.70 -1.53
CA TRP A 154 -8.07 -8.15 -2.84
C TRP A 154 -7.61 -9.60 -3.07
N ASN A 155 -8.55 -10.54 -3.08
CA ASN A 155 -8.26 -11.95 -3.27
C ASN A 155 -7.96 -12.29 -4.74
N TRP A 156 -6.76 -11.93 -5.19
CA TRP A 156 -6.33 -12.26 -6.55
C TRP A 156 -6.13 -13.78 -6.78
N LEU A 157 -6.25 -14.61 -5.73
CA LEU A 157 -6.28 -16.06 -5.80
C LEU A 157 -7.71 -16.65 -5.86
N GLU A 158 -8.76 -15.86 -6.07
CA GLU A 158 -10.14 -16.35 -6.17
C GLU A 158 -10.43 -17.01 -7.54
N ASN A 159 -11.40 -17.94 -7.61
CA ASN A 159 -11.72 -18.57 -8.90
C ASN A 159 -12.25 -17.50 -9.86
N ASN A 160 -11.76 -17.51 -11.10
CA ASN A 160 -12.05 -16.46 -12.09
C ASN A 160 -11.74 -15.04 -11.57
N SER A 161 -10.66 -14.90 -10.79
CA SER A 161 -10.18 -13.64 -10.22
C SER A 161 -10.15 -12.50 -11.24
N GLN A 162 -10.64 -11.34 -10.82
CA GLN A 162 -10.62 -10.08 -11.57
C GLN A 162 -10.38 -8.94 -10.58
N VAL A 163 -9.94 -7.78 -11.08
CA VAL A 163 -9.97 -6.58 -10.25
C VAL A 163 -11.44 -6.18 -10.03
N PRO A 164 -11.90 -6.04 -8.76
CA PRO A 164 -13.27 -5.67 -8.44
C PRO A 164 -13.66 -4.33 -9.07
N THR A 165 -14.90 -4.23 -9.57
CA THR A 165 -15.37 -3.01 -10.25
C THR A 165 -15.37 -1.78 -9.33
N ILE A 166 -15.57 -1.96 -8.03
CA ILE A 166 -15.44 -0.87 -7.04
C ILE A 166 -14.05 -0.19 -7.07
N ILE A 167 -13.01 -0.90 -7.53
CA ILE A 167 -11.63 -0.38 -7.68
C ILE A 167 -11.40 0.21 -9.08
N THR A 168 -12.21 -0.13 -10.07
CA THR A 168 -11.96 0.23 -11.48
C THR A 168 -12.95 1.21 -12.08
N ASP A 169 -14.15 1.29 -11.52
CA ASP A 169 -15.18 2.23 -11.98
C ASP A 169 -14.65 3.66 -11.86
N SER A 170 -14.91 4.49 -12.87
CA SER A 170 -14.39 5.86 -12.92
C SER A 170 -15.01 6.77 -11.84
N GLN A 171 -16.21 6.44 -11.38
CA GLN A 171 -16.95 7.15 -10.35
C GLN A 171 -17.78 6.16 -9.53
N VAL A 172 -18.11 6.55 -8.29
CA VAL A 172 -18.89 5.72 -7.36
C VAL A 172 -19.94 6.56 -6.66
N THR A 173 -21.10 5.97 -6.37
CA THR A 173 -22.17 6.61 -5.60
C THR A 173 -22.16 6.11 -4.17
N VAL A 174 -22.18 7.03 -3.21
CA VAL A 174 -22.15 6.74 -1.77
C VAL A 174 -23.29 7.46 -1.04
N ASN A 175 -23.75 6.89 0.05
CA ASN A 175 -24.55 7.64 1.01
C ASN A 175 -23.64 8.38 1.99
N ALA A 176 -23.42 9.68 1.79
CA ALA A 176 -22.69 10.52 2.72
C ALA A 176 -23.59 10.99 3.88
N PRO A 177 -23.01 11.54 4.97
CA PRO A 177 -23.79 12.10 6.08
C PRO A 177 -24.81 13.16 5.64
N THR A 178 -24.50 13.92 4.59
CA THR A 178 -25.34 14.98 4.02
C THR A 178 -26.30 14.49 2.92
N GLY A 179 -26.41 13.18 2.71
CA GLY A 179 -27.19 12.58 1.64
C GLY A 179 -26.35 11.88 0.57
N GLN A 180 -27.02 11.27 -0.39
CA GLN A 180 -26.37 10.54 -1.47
C GLN A 180 -25.59 11.49 -2.39
N ARG A 181 -24.35 11.13 -2.74
CA ARG A 181 -23.54 11.86 -3.72
C ARG A 181 -22.67 10.92 -4.55
N THR A 182 -22.23 11.41 -5.69
CA THR A 182 -21.25 10.73 -6.55
C THR A 182 -19.87 11.29 -6.28
N ILE A 183 -18.88 10.41 -6.12
CA ILE A 183 -17.45 10.76 -6.06
C ILE A 183 -16.85 10.50 -7.44
N ASN A 184 -16.25 11.54 -8.03
CA ASN A 184 -15.61 11.49 -9.34
C ASN A 184 -14.35 12.39 -9.33
N PRO A 185 -13.15 11.82 -9.58
CA PRO A 185 -12.88 10.40 -9.84
C PRO A 185 -13.09 9.53 -8.59
N ASN A 186 -13.40 8.25 -8.80
CA ASN A 186 -13.43 7.24 -7.73
C ASN A 186 -12.06 7.20 -7.02
N PRO A 187 -11.99 7.38 -5.69
CA PRO A 187 -10.73 7.43 -4.96
C PRO A 187 -9.94 6.11 -4.98
N LEU A 188 -10.60 4.99 -5.33
CA LEU A 188 -9.95 3.69 -5.49
C LEU A 188 -9.41 3.43 -6.90
N SER A 189 -9.86 4.19 -7.90
CA SER A 189 -9.46 3.96 -9.30
C SER A 189 -8.18 4.66 -9.68
N THR A 190 -7.96 5.86 -9.14
CA THR A 190 -6.76 6.65 -9.39
C THR A 190 -6.50 7.58 -8.22
N PHE A 191 -5.22 7.90 -7.98
CA PHE A 191 -4.81 8.97 -7.10
C PHE A 191 -4.32 10.15 -7.93
N VAL A 192 -4.92 11.33 -7.74
CA VAL A 192 -4.52 12.57 -8.42
C VAL A 192 -3.48 13.27 -7.56
N PHE A 193 -2.31 13.54 -8.13
CA PHE A 193 -1.23 14.17 -7.40
C PHE A 193 -1.56 15.63 -7.05
N PRO A 194 -1.31 16.09 -5.81
CA PRO A 194 -1.48 17.49 -5.42
C PRO A 194 -0.66 18.43 -6.32
N THR A 195 -1.17 19.64 -6.59
CA THR A 195 -0.48 20.68 -7.38
C THR A 195 -0.09 21.92 -6.54
N PRO A 196 1.14 22.46 -6.69
CA PRO A 196 2.26 21.81 -7.35
C PRO A 196 2.62 20.52 -6.59
N PRO A 197 3.06 19.47 -7.29
CA PRO A 197 3.61 18.30 -6.59
C PRO A 197 4.72 18.77 -5.65
N LEU A 198 4.91 18.10 -4.51
CA LEU A 198 5.90 18.47 -3.48
C LEU A 198 7.36 18.27 -3.95
N GLY A 199 7.74 18.85 -5.10
CA GLY A 199 8.99 18.64 -5.86
C GLY A 199 8.74 18.36 -7.36
N ALA A 200 9.71 18.64 -8.23
CA ALA A 200 9.54 18.63 -9.69
C ALA A 200 9.45 17.23 -10.35
N GLY A 201 9.43 16.13 -9.58
CA GLY A 201 9.58 14.76 -10.11
C GLY A 201 8.35 13.85 -10.09
N TYR A 202 7.20 14.24 -9.50
CA TYR A 202 6.09 13.27 -9.21
C TYR A 202 5.37 12.75 -10.43
N THR A 203 5.52 13.51 -11.49
CA THR A 203 4.82 13.28 -12.72
C THR A 203 5.71 12.49 -13.69
N GLN A 204 7.02 12.44 -13.45
CA GLN A 204 7.97 11.64 -14.22
C GLN A 204 8.09 10.28 -13.55
N LEU A 205 7.62 9.20 -14.18
CA LEU A 205 8.00 7.86 -13.71
C LEU A 205 9.54 7.83 -13.69
N PRO A 206 10.18 7.38 -12.60
CA PRO A 206 11.63 7.32 -12.51
C PRO A 206 12.20 6.55 -13.71
N ASN A 207 13.46 6.85 -14.06
CA ASN A 207 14.20 6.06 -15.02
C ASN A 207 14.06 4.58 -14.68
N THR A 208 13.65 3.82 -15.68
CA THR A 208 13.40 2.39 -15.61
C THR A 208 14.64 1.63 -15.10
N PRO A 209 14.45 0.51 -14.40
CA PRO A 209 15.54 -0.44 -14.15
C PRO A 209 16.15 -1.01 -15.45
N ASN A 210 15.44 -0.86 -16.56
CA ASN A 210 15.77 -1.44 -17.86
C ASN A 210 16.07 -0.31 -18.84
N ALA A 211 17.33 -0.15 -19.25
CA ALA A 211 17.81 0.92 -20.15
C ALA A 211 17.06 1.04 -21.50
N ASN A 212 16.19 0.07 -21.81
CA ASN A 212 15.41 -0.02 -23.04
C ASN A 212 14.00 0.59 -22.96
N ASP A 213 13.49 0.96 -21.78
CA ASP A 213 12.19 1.63 -21.66
C ASP A 213 12.39 3.11 -21.27
N PRO A 214 12.25 4.07 -22.19
CA PRO A 214 12.34 5.48 -21.82
C PRO A 214 11.16 5.87 -20.92
N PRO A 215 11.38 6.74 -19.92
CA PRO A 215 10.30 7.29 -19.08
C PRO A 215 9.19 7.89 -19.97
N PRO A 216 7.93 7.91 -19.50
CA PRO A 216 6.85 8.51 -20.25
C PRO A 216 7.22 9.97 -20.59
N ALA A 217 7.05 10.33 -21.87
CA ALA A 217 7.42 11.64 -22.40
C ALA A 217 6.65 12.81 -21.74
N THR A 218 5.56 12.50 -21.03
CA THR A 218 4.74 13.48 -20.33
C THR A 218 4.60 13.16 -18.83
N PRO A 219 4.87 14.14 -17.96
CA PRO A 219 4.31 14.25 -16.62
C PRO A 219 2.88 13.70 -16.49
N ARG A 220 2.64 12.70 -15.63
CA ARG A 220 1.28 12.28 -15.26
C ARG A 220 0.76 13.02 -14.03
N SER A 221 -0.47 13.52 -14.12
CA SER A 221 -1.17 14.17 -13.00
C SER A 221 -1.89 13.18 -12.08
N SER A 222 -1.96 11.89 -12.45
CA SER A 222 -2.57 10.86 -11.62
C SER A 222 -1.96 9.47 -11.86
N THR A 223 -2.23 8.54 -10.94
CA THR A 223 -1.84 7.15 -11.11
C THR A 223 -2.59 6.47 -12.25
N ALA A 224 -1.95 5.47 -12.86
CA ALA A 224 -2.48 4.76 -14.01
C ALA A 224 -1.98 3.32 -14.04
N ARG A 225 -2.86 2.45 -14.53
CA ARG A 225 -2.73 1.00 -14.69
C ARG A 225 -2.87 0.67 -16.18
N GLN A 226 -2.00 -0.17 -16.74
CA GLN A 226 -2.00 -0.57 -18.16
C GLN A 226 -2.21 0.59 -19.16
N PRO A 227 -1.43 1.68 -19.08
CA PRO A 227 -1.59 2.82 -19.98
C PRO A 227 -1.13 2.48 -21.41
N LEU A 228 -1.93 2.81 -22.43
CA LEU A 228 -1.49 2.63 -23.83
C LEU A 228 -0.34 3.58 -24.20
N SER A 229 0.39 3.18 -25.25
CA SER A 229 1.24 4.10 -26.00
C SER A 229 0.38 5.26 -26.52
N GLY A 230 0.65 6.49 -26.06
CA GLY A 230 -0.15 7.68 -26.36
C GLY A 230 -0.96 8.27 -25.18
N GLY A 231 -0.85 7.69 -23.98
CA GLY A 231 -1.38 8.32 -22.76
C GLY A 231 -2.89 8.16 -22.54
N ILE A 232 -3.57 7.33 -23.34
CA ILE A 232 -4.96 6.94 -23.09
C ILE A 232 -4.95 5.67 -22.22
N PRO A 233 -5.54 5.68 -21.02
CA PRO A 233 -5.66 4.48 -20.19
C PRO A 233 -6.53 3.44 -20.90
N THR A 234 -6.04 2.21 -21.05
CA THR A 234 -6.92 1.08 -21.38
C THR A 234 -7.42 0.42 -20.13
N MET A 235 -8.73 0.20 -20.13
CA MET A 235 -9.48 -0.47 -19.09
C MET A 235 -9.10 -1.96 -19.00
N ASN A 236 -8.97 -2.45 -17.77
CA ASN A 236 -9.34 -3.74 -17.14
C ASN A 236 -9.56 -5.05 -17.95
N SER A 237 -9.81 -5.06 -19.26
CA SER A 237 -10.14 -6.28 -20.01
C SER A 237 -8.94 -7.22 -20.14
N ASP A 238 -7.75 -6.69 -20.39
CA ASP A 238 -6.51 -7.46 -20.48
C ASP A 238 -6.12 -7.97 -19.09
N LEU A 239 -6.26 -7.11 -18.07
CA LEU A 239 -6.06 -7.45 -16.66
C LEU A 239 -6.97 -8.60 -16.20
N ALA A 240 -8.25 -8.59 -16.57
CA ALA A 240 -9.17 -9.63 -16.19
C ALA A 240 -8.87 -10.98 -16.89
N ALA A 241 -8.32 -10.97 -18.11
CA ALA A 241 -7.93 -12.20 -18.81
C ALA A 241 -6.67 -12.83 -18.20
N ASP A 242 -5.68 -12.02 -17.85
CA ASP A 242 -4.43 -12.49 -17.24
C ASP A 242 -4.68 -13.16 -15.88
N PHE A 243 -5.48 -12.54 -15.00
CA PHE A 243 -5.77 -13.12 -13.70
C PHE A 243 -6.57 -14.42 -13.80
N ARG A 244 -7.58 -14.49 -14.69
CA ARG A 244 -8.39 -15.71 -14.87
C ARG A 244 -7.55 -16.91 -15.33
N THR A 245 -6.55 -16.70 -16.17
CA THR A 245 -5.72 -17.76 -16.74
C THR A 245 -4.58 -18.18 -15.81
N GLN A 246 -4.01 -17.24 -15.05
CA GLN A 246 -2.83 -17.49 -14.22
C GLN A 246 -3.17 -17.95 -12.79
N THR A 247 -4.37 -17.64 -12.28
CA THR A 247 -4.71 -17.90 -10.86
C THR A 247 -4.51 -19.37 -10.45
N SER A 248 -4.87 -20.33 -11.31
CA SER A 248 -4.67 -21.76 -11.00
C SER A 248 -3.19 -22.11 -10.82
N ASN A 249 -2.30 -21.54 -11.65
CA ASN A 249 -0.86 -21.74 -11.53
C ASN A 249 -0.32 -21.09 -10.25
N TRP A 250 -0.76 -19.88 -9.93
CA TRP A 250 -0.35 -19.18 -8.71
C TRP A 250 -0.74 -19.93 -7.43
N ARG A 251 -1.89 -20.60 -7.40
CA ARG A 251 -2.27 -21.46 -6.27
C ARG A 251 -1.36 -22.66 -6.11
N LEU A 252 -0.99 -23.31 -7.22
CA LEU A 252 -0.05 -24.44 -7.19
C LEU A 252 1.34 -24.00 -6.74
N MET A 253 1.81 -22.86 -7.23
CA MET A 253 3.04 -22.19 -6.82
C MET A 253 3.04 -21.92 -5.31
N LEU A 254 1.97 -21.31 -4.79
CA LEU A 254 1.83 -21.04 -3.37
C LEU A 254 1.78 -22.33 -2.54
N LEU A 255 1.03 -23.34 -2.99
CA LEU A 255 0.94 -24.63 -2.30
C LEU A 255 2.32 -25.29 -2.18
N TYR A 256 3.15 -25.20 -3.22
CA TYR A 256 4.53 -25.68 -3.20
C TYR A 256 5.37 -24.94 -2.16
N ARG A 257 5.22 -23.62 -2.03
CA ARG A 257 5.91 -22.82 -1.01
C ARG A 257 5.39 -23.00 0.42
N TYR A 258 4.20 -23.56 0.58
CA TYR A 258 3.62 -23.95 1.87
C TYR A 258 4.10 -25.32 2.38
N GLN A 259 4.84 -26.10 1.59
CA GLN A 259 5.27 -27.44 2.03
C GLN A 259 6.47 -27.40 3.01
N PRO A 260 7.52 -26.59 2.78
CA PRO A 260 8.69 -26.63 3.66
C PRO A 260 8.55 -25.74 4.90
N ASN A 261 9.05 -26.24 6.03
CA ASN A 261 9.28 -25.45 7.25
C ASN A 261 10.47 -24.49 7.12
N GLN A 262 10.47 -23.64 6.10
CA GLN A 262 11.55 -22.69 5.80
C GLN A 262 10.95 -21.34 5.41
N TYR A 263 11.11 -20.35 6.30
CA TYR A 263 10.54 -19.02 6.10
C TYR A 263 11.11 -18.32 4.86
N SER A 264 12.42 -18.38 4.64
CA SER A 264 13.08 -17.84 3.45
C SER A 264 12.52 -18.40 2.14
N PHE A 265 12.28 -19.71 2.10
CA PHE A 265 11.70 -20.37 0.92
C PHE A 265 10.29 -19.87 0.59
N PHE A 266 9.53 -19.49 1.61
CA PHE A 266 8.20 -18.91 1.45
C PHE A 266 8.24 -17.41 1.12
N ALA A 267 9.06 -16.65 1.84
CA ALA A 267 8.97 -15.19 1.90
C ALA A 267 9.62 -14.48 0.71
N ASP A 268 10.79 -14.93 0.28
CA ASP A 268 11.73 -14.16 -0.54
C ASP A 268 11.90 -14.77 -1.95
N HIS A 269 12.05 -13.92 -2.96
CA HIS A 269 12.38 -14.29 -4.35
C HIS A 269 13.86 -14.24 -4.71
N SER A 270 14.72 -13.88 -3.75
CA SER A 270 16.16 -14.00 -3.87
C SER A 270 16.57 -15.43 -3.52
N PRO A 271 17.30 -16.14 -4.39
CA PRO A 271 17.84 -17.43 -4.00
C PRO A 271 18.92 -17.24 -2.92
N PRO A 272 19.07 -18.18 -1.97
CA PRO A 272 20.20 -18.14 -1.05
C PRO A 272 21.50 -18.16 -1.86
N SER A 273 22.38 -17.21 -1.58
CA SER A 273 23.72 -17.20 -2.18
C SER A 273 24.44 -18.51 -1.85
N PRO A 274 25.08 -19.22 -2.83
CA PRO A 274 25.33 -18.84 -4.22
C PRO A 274 24.49 -19.66 -5.20
N ALA A 275 23.33 -19.18 -5.65
CA ALA A 275 22.60 -19.81 -6.75
C ALA A 275 22.89 -19.11 -8.09
N PRO A 276 23.09 -19.86 -9.19
CA PRO A 276 23.28 -19.28 -10.50
C PRO A 276 21.91 -18.91 -11.11
N ILE A 277 21.79 -17.63 -11.49
CA ILE A 277 20.76 -17.03 -12.34
C ILE A 277 19.36 -16.90 -11.71
N ARG A 278 19.07 -15.66 -11.27
CA ARG A 278 17.75 -15.14 -10.92
C ARG A 278 16.84 -15.23 -12.15
N ASN A 279 15.76 -16.02 -12.10
CA ASN A 279 14.71 -15.97 -13.12
C ASN A 279 13.39 -15.49 -12.49
N PRO A 280 13.11 -14.17 -12.54
CA PRO A 280 11.91 -13.59 -11.93
C PRO A 280 10.59 -14.11 -12.51
N VAL A 281 10.61 -14.74 -13.70
CA VAL A 281 9.42 -15.33 -14.33
C VAL A 281 9.05 -16.68 -13.68
N PHE A 282 9.94 -17.28 -12.89
CA PHE A 282 9.73 -18.59 -12.25
C PHE A 282 9.94 -18.58 -10.73
N ASP A 283 10.04 -17.41 -10.09
CA ASP A 283 10.00 -17.42 -8.63
C ASP A 283 8.58 -17.64 -8.13
N THR A 284 8.39 -18.74 -7.39
CA THR A 284 7.10 -19.14 -6.85
C THR A 284 6.86 -18.68 -5.40
N SER A 285 7.80 -17.92 -4.81
CA SER A 285 7.71 -17.36 -3.45
C SER A 285 6.53 -16.38 -3.30
N LEU A 286 6.23 -15.99 -2.06
CA LEU A 286 5.24 -14.96 -1.80
C LEU A 286 5.62 -13.64 -2.50
N GLU A 287 6.89 -13.24 -2.43
CA GLU A 287 7.40 -12.05 -3.14
C GLU A 287 7.35 -12.23 -4.67
N GLY A 288 7.71 -13.41 -5.19
CA GLY A 288 7.62 -13.69 -6.63
C GLY A 288 6.18 -13.60 -7.18
N LEU A 289 5.20 -14.14 -6.45
CA LEU A 289 3.78 -14.00 -6.81
C LEU A 289 3.30 -12.55 -6.69
N HIS A 290 3.76 -11.82 -5.68
CA HIS A 290 3.51 -10.38 -5.51
C HIS A 290 4.02 -9.59 -6.73
N ASP A 291 5.23 -9.86 -7.19
CA ASP A 291 5.84 -9.20 -8.34
C ASP A 291 5.04 -9.40 -9.63
N LEU A 292 4.55 -10.62 -9.86
CA LEU A 292 3.68 -10.92 -11.00
C LEU A 292 2.38 -10.09 -10.94
N VAL A 293 1.79 -9.92 -9.75
CA VAL A 293 0.59 -9.11 -9.59
C VAL A 293 0.87 -7.63 -9.85
N HIS A 294 2.00 -7.09 -9.36
CA HIS A 294 2.44 -5.72 -9.67
C HIS A 294 2.57 -5.48 -11.17
N VAL A 295 3.29 -6.35 -11.88
CA VAL A 295 3.49 -6.25 -13.33
C VAL A 295 2.16 -6.39 -14.08
N ASN A 296 1.32 -7.35 -13.72
CA ASN A 296 0.04 -7.54 -14.38
C ASN A 296 -0.89 -6.33 -14.16
N VAL A 297 -0.90 -5.72 -12.98
CA VAL A 297 -1.73 -4.54 -12.70
C VAL A 297 -1.16 -3.28 -13.38
N GLY A 298 0.14 -3.05 -13.28
CA GLY A 298 0.77 -1.83 -13.78
C GLY A 298 0.93 -1.84 -15.29
N GLY A 299 1.34 -2.96 -15.87
CA GLY A 299 1.73 -3.03 -17.28
C GLY A 299 2.91 -2.15 -17.63
N ILE A 300 3.12 -1.94 -18.92
CA ILE A 300 4.16 -1.05 -19.42
C ILE A 300 3.83 0.38 -18.99
N LYS A 301 4.74 1.04 -18.25
CA LYS A 301 4.59 2.44 -17.80
C LYS A 301 3.40 2.69 -16.86
N GLY A 302 2.82 1.70 -16.20
CA GLY A 302 1.85 1.95 -15.11
C GLY A 302 2.48 1.87 -13.72
N HIS A 303 1.91 2.59 -12.75
CA HIS A 303 2.56 2.85 -11.46
C HIS A 303 2.87 1.59 -10.66
N MET A 304 1.96 0.61 -10.70
CA MET A 304 2.15 -0.68 -10.02
C MET A 304 3.32 -1.51 -10.55
N SER A 305 3.85 -1.23 -11.75
CA SER A 305 5.04 -1.94 -12.26
C SER A 305 6.36 -1.36 -11.76
N TYR A 306 6.34 -0.25 -11.02
CA TYR A 306 7.54 0.46 -10.55
C TYR A 306 7.51 0.56 -9.03
N PRO A 307 8.37 -0.20 -8.31
CA PRO A 307 8.41 -0.16 -6.85
C PRO A 307 8.53 1.27 -6.28
N GLN A 308 9.24 2.16 -6.99
CA GLN A 308 9.42 3.54 -6.60
C GLN A 308 8.10 4.31 -6.43
N VAL A 309 7.06 3.99 -7.19
CA VAL A 309 5.81 4.76 -7.22
C VAL A 309 4.55 3.89 -7.04
N ALA A 310 4.70 2.57 -6.90
CA ALA A 310 3.58 1.63 -6.73
C ALA A 310 2.72 1.99 -5.50
N GLY A 311 3.34 2.43 -4.40
CA GLY A 311 2.64 2.88 -3.18
C GLY A 311 1.67 4.05 -3.37
N MET A 312 1.73 4.75 -4.51
CA MET A 312 0.82 5.85 -4.84
C MET A 312 -0.48 5.37 -5.49
N ASP A 313 -0.55 4.14 -6.02
CA ASP A 313 -1.77 3.61 -6.62
C ASP A 313 -2.67 3.00 -5.54
N PRO A 314 -3.96 3.38 -5.42
CA PRO A 314 -4.85 2.80 -4.41
C PRO A 314 -4.90 1.26 -4.39
N ILE A 315 -4.72 0.58 -5.54
CA ILE A 315 -4.77 -0.89 -5.60
C ILE A 315 -3.60 -1.56 -4.85
N PHE A 316 -2.49 -0.86 -4.67
CA PHE A 316 -1.32 -1.31 -3.90
C PHE A 316 -1.74 -1.83 -2.52
N TRP A 317 -2.58 -1.07 -1.83
CA TRP A 317 -2.97 -1.34 -0.44
C TRP A 317 -3.83 -2.59 -0.31
N PHE A 318 -4.76 -2.83 -1.24
CA PHE A 318 -5.57 -4.05 -1.25
C PHE A 318 -4.73 -5.28 -1.64
N HIS A 319 -3.78 -5.10 -2.55
CA HIS A 319 -2.84 -6.15 -2.94
C HIS A 319 -1.92 -6.55 -1.78
N HIS A 320 -1.28 -5.59 -1.12
CA HIS A 320 -0.41 -5.84 0.05
C HIS A 320 -1.17 -6.34 1.27
N CYS A 321 -2.45 -5.97 1.43
CA CYS A 321 -3.33 -6.57 2.41
C CYS A 321 -3.56 -8.07 2.16
N GLN A 322 -3.66 -8.50 0.89
CA GLN A 322 -3.70 -9.93 0.53
C GLN A 322 -2.35 -10.63 0.80
N VAL A 323 -1.22 -9.98 0.50
CA VAL A 323 0.12 -10.51 0.83
C VAL A 323 0.26 -10.74 2.34
N ASP A 324 -0.15 -9.78 3.17
CA ASP A 324 -0.15 -9.90 4.62
C ASP A 324 -1.09 -11.02 5.14
N ARG A 325 -2.24 -11.19 4.50
CA ARG A 325 -3.16 -12.30 4.76
C ARG A 325 -2.48 -13.65 4.45
N LEU A 326 -1.78 -13.77 3.33
CA LEU A 326 -1.05 -14.99 2.96
C LEU A 326 0.10 -15.29 3.93
N LEU A 327 0.83 -14.26 4.40
CA LEU A 327 1.83 -14.42 5.45
C LEU A 327 1.18 -14.95 6.74
N SER A 328 0.04 -14.40 7.15
CA SER A 328 -0.68 -14.83 8.35
C SER A 328 -1.17 -16.29 8.24
N GLN A 329 -1.65 -16.70 7.07
CA GLN A 329 -2.07 -18.07 6.80
C GLN A 329 -0.90 -19.06 6.85
N TRP A 330 0.25 -18.69 6.27
CA TRP A 330 1.45 -19.50 6.33
C TRP A 330 1.98 -19.62 7.76
N GLN A 331 2.02 -18.52 8.52
CA GLN A 331 2.44 -18.54 9.93
C GLN A 331 1.53 -19.41 10.80
N ALA A 332 0.23 -19.45 10.51
CA ALA A 332 -0.71 -20.33 11.21
C ALA A 332 -0.43 -21.82 10.95
N SER A 333 0.04 -22.19 9.76
CA SER A 333 0.46 -23.57 9.45
C SER A 333 1.90 -23.89 9.84
N HIS A 334 2.74 -22.86 10.08
CA HIS A 334 4.17 -22.98 10.40
C HIS A 334 4.54 -22.20 11.68
N PRO A 335 3.92 -22.47 12.84
CA PRO A 335 3.99 -21.61 14.03
C PRO A 335 5.39 -21.49 14.65
N LEU A 336 6.33 -22.35 14.26
CA LEU A 336 7.72 -22.36 14.76
C LEU A 336 8.71 -21.75 13.75
N CYS A 337 8.26 -21.32 12.59
CA CYS A 337 9.13 -20.80 11.53
C CYS A 337 9.06 -19.28 11.46
N PHE A 338 10.22 -18.64 11.58
CA PHE A 338 10.39 -17.19 11.54
C PHE A 338 11.58 -16.82 10.65
N VAL A 339 11.79 -15.51 10.46
CA VAL A 339 12.95 -14.93 9.78
C VAL A 339 14.23 -15.60 10.29
N GLN A 340 15.06 -16.05 9.35
CA GLN A 340 16.30 -16.77 9.64
C GLN A 340 17.49 -15.81 9.65
N ASN A 341 18.48 -16.09 10.50
CA ASN A 341 19.72 -15.31 10.55
C ASN A 341 20.65 -15.74 9.40
N VAL A 342 20.35 -15.26 8.20
CA VAL A 342 21.17 -15.43 7.00
C VAL A 342 21.49 -14.05 6.41
N ARG A 343 22.66 -13.93 5.77
CA ARG A 343 23.08 -12.69 5.13
C ARG A 343 22.26 -12.50 3.85
N GLU A 344 21.51 -11.42 3.79
CA GLU A 344 20.70 -11.05 2.63
C GLU A 344 21.34 -9.90 1.85
N THR A 345 21.07 -9.85 0.56
CA THR A 345 21.38 -8.72 -0.32
C THR A 345 20.08 -8.25 -0.95
N PRO A 346 19.31 -7.39 -0.26
CA PRO A 346 18.03 -6.89 -0.77
C PRO A 346 18.21 -6.21 -2.13
N ASP A 347 17.24 -6.40 -3.03
CA ASP A 347 17.18 -5.71 -4.32
C ASP A 347 16.77 -4.23 -4.16
N GLY A 348 16.25 -3.86 -2.98
CA GLY A 348 15.86 -2.51 -2.62
C GLY A 348 15.90 -2.20 -1.12
N GLY A 349 15.94 -0.89 -0.83
CA GLY A 349 15.73 -0.24 0.46
C GLY A 349 16.72 -0.54 1.59
N THR A 350 17.60 0.44 1.84
CA THR A 350 18.08 0.78 3.18
C THR A 350 18.18 2.30 3.29
N PHE A 351 17.04 3.02 3.22
CA PHE A 351 16.98 4.41 3.71
C PHE A 351 17.19 4.39 5.23
N LEU A 352 18.41 4.06 5.62
CA LEU A 352 18.88 3.94 6.99
C LEU A 352 19.65 5.21 7.30
N THR A 353 19.38 5.76 8.48
CA THR A 353 20.22 6.77 9.09
C THR A 353 21.65 6.26 9.12
N GLY A 354 22.62 7.03 8.60
CA GLY A 354 24.02 6.68 8.75
C GLY A 354 24.34 6.34 10.21
N GLY A 355 24.79 5.10 10.45
CA GLY A 355 25.45 4.61 11.66
C GLY A 355 25.06 5.24 12.99
N ALA A 356 23.78 5.34 13.34
CA ALA A 356 23.39 5.54 14.73
C ALA A 356 23.41 4.15 15.42
N PRO A 357 24.18 3.95 16.49
CA PRO A 357 24.20 2.67 17.19
C PRO A 357 22.78 2.36 17.67
N VAL A 358 22.34 1.13 17.43
CA VAL A 358 21.11 0.57 17.99
C VAL A 358 21.14 0.81 19.50
N ARG A 359 20.29 1.72 20.00
CA ARG A 359 20.16 1.94 21.44
C ARG A 359 19.44 0.72 22.02
N THR A 360 20.22 -0.19 22.59
CA THR A 360 19.74 -1.40 23.28
C THR A 360 19.33 -1.15 24.73
N SER A 361 19.37 0.09 25.22
CA SER A 361 18.92 0.42 26.58
C SER A 361 17.52 1.01 26.55
N ALA A 362 16.56 0.23 27.05
CA ALA A 362 15.27 0.72 27.50
C ALA A 362 15.49 1.57 28.75
N THR A 363 15.52 2.89 28.57
CA THR A 363 15.27 3.85 29.64
C THR A 363 14.30 4.89 29.09
N TYR A 364 13.02 4.71 29.41
CA TYR A 364 12.01 5.75 29.26
C TYR A 364 12.21 6.81 30.35
N PRO A 365 12.02 8.11 30.04
CA PRO A 365 11.87 9.15 31.06
C PRO A 365 10.56 9.02 31.83
#